data_AF-A0A7K0WDR3-F1
#
_entry.id   AF-A0A7K0WDR3-F1
#
_cell.length_a   1.000
_cell.length_b   1.000
_cell.length_c   1.000
_cell.angle_alpha   90.00
_cell.angle_beta   90.00
_cell.angle_gamma   90.00
#
_symmetry.space_group_name_H-M   'P 1'
#
loop_
_entity.id
_entity.type
_entity.pdbx_description
1 polymer ?
#
loop_
_entity_poly.entity_id
_entity_poly.type
_entity_poly.pdbx_seq_one_letter_code
_entity_poly.pdbx_strand_id
1 'polypeptide(L)'
;MNNENADVTTDKPKRVHDQVPSELFANFMKSGWTPSELTDIAPLEVVTYAYSRRQVLSAAYKGIRLVLPAGGYKVRANDTDYNYRPHSAFVYYSGVQGADATADAVLVLEPSGDSHITYLYMHPRSTRDTDAFYRDAKYGELWVGRRFTLDEAKARYQIDTLQLNDLEALLSDGKETLTLRSVDPAVDPKVKKHDREEEFSIFVSEQRLCKDEYEIREMQAAVDATALGFNDVIHAMPAAVETPRGERVLDAAFYGRA
;
A
#
# COMPACT_ATOMS: atom_id res chain seq x y z
N MET A 1 6.32 -3.79 16.77
CA MET A 1 6.40 -5.26 16.84
C MET A 1 6.58 -5.86 15.44
N ASN A 2 7.41 -6.88 15.30
CA ASN A 2 7.68 -7.56 14.03
C ASN A 2 6.72 -8.74 13.79
N ASN A 3 6.70 -9.30 12.58
CA ASN A 3 5.92 -10.50 12.30
C ASN A 3 6.62 -11.75 12.86
N GLU A 4 6.45 -12.02 14.16
CA GLU A 4 6.99 -13.24 14.81
C GLU A 4 6.25 -14.51 14.36
N ASN A 5 5.02 -14.36 13.85
CA ASN A 5 4.16 -15.43 13.34
C ASN A 5 3.91 -15.28 11.83
N ALA A 6 4.91 -14.81 11.08
CA ALA A 6 4.88 -14.91 9.63
C ALA A 6 4.97 -16.40 9.26
N ASP A 7 3.87 -17.13 9.36
CA ASP A 7 3.80 -18.47 8.80
C ASP A 7 4.06 -18.30 7.29
N VAL A 8 5.01 -19.06 6.75
CA VAL A 8 5.35 -19.01 5.32
C VAL A 8 4.08 -19.43 4.60
N THR A 9 3.30 -18.48 4.08
CA THR A 9 1.91 -18.65 3.62
C THR A 9 1.60 -20.11 3.28
N THR A 10 1.09 -20.85 4.27
CA THR A 10 0.96 -22.31 4.21
C THR A 10 -0.19 -22.74 3.31
N ASP A 11 -1.03 -21.78 2.89
CA ASP A 11 -2.19 -21.96 2.01
C ASP A 11 -1.87 -22.09 0.52
N LYS A 12 -0.60 -21.99 0.10
CA LYS A 12 -0.25 -22.25 -1.31
C LYS A 12 0.11 -23.71 -1.50
N PRO A 13 -0.38 -24.36 -2.58
CA PRO A 13 0.06 -25.71 -2.92
C PRO A 13 1.58 -25.68 -3.09
N LYS A 14 2.28 -26.46 -2.27
CA LYS A 14 3.74 -26.64 -2.31
C LYS A 14 4.16 -26.85 -3.76
N ARG A 15 4.98 -25.94 -4.31
CA ARG A 15 5.46 -26.10 -5.67
C ARG A 15 6.26 -27.40 -5.71
N VAL A 16 6.12 -28.17 -6.80
CA VAL A 16 6.76 -29.50 -6.92
C VAL A 16 8.28 -29.43 -6.73
N HIS A 17 8.88 -28.25 -6.95
CA HIS A 17 10.31 -27.98 -6.80
C HIS A 17 10.72 -27.38 -5.43
N ASP A 18 9.79 -27.04 -4.54
CA ASP A 18 10.11 -26.46 -3.23
C ASP A 18 10.51 -27.59 -2.25
N GLN A 19 11.80 -27.86 -2.16
CA GLN A 19 12.36 -28.80 -1.19
C GLN A 19 12.51 -28.14 0.19
N VAL A 20 12.28 -28.92 1.25
CA VAL A 20 12.50 -28.44 2.61
C VAL A 20 14.02 -28.27 2.82
N PRO A 21 14.49 -27.10 3.26
CA PRO A 21 15.91 -26.88 3.49
C PRO A 21 16.42 -27.77 4.64
N SER A 22 17.71 -28.12 4.60
CA SER A 22 18.35 -28.76 5.75
C SER A 22 18.40 -27.80 6.94
N GLU A 23 18.43 -28.33 8.16
CA GLU A 23 18.54 -27.51 9.37
C GLU A 23 19.78 -26.60 9.35
N LEU A 24 20.91 -27.12 8.86
CA LEU A 24 22.14 -26.33 8.70
C LEU A 24 21.94 -25.12 7.79
N PHE A 25 21.25 -25.30 6.66
CA PHE A 25 20.97 -24.19 5.76
C PHE A 25 19.96 -23.21 6.35
N ALA A 26 18.89 -23.70 6.99
CA ALA A 26 17.90 -22.84 7.63
C ALA A 26 18.54 -21.98 8.74
N ASN A 27 19.41 -22.56 9.58
CA ASN A 27 20.12 -21.83 10.62
C ASN A 27 21.12 -20.81 10.05
N PHE A 28 21.81 -21.15 8.96
CA PHE A 28 22.66 -20.22 8.24
C PHE A 28 21.86 -19.02 7.71
N MET A 29 20.72 -19.27 7.06
CA MET A 29 19.88 -18.21 6.48
C MET A 29 19.22 -17.30 7.52
N LYS A 30 19.18 -17.69 8.80
CA LYS A 30 18.61 -16.93 9.92
C LYS A 30 19.65 -16.13 10.72
N SER A 31 20.93 -16.23 10.38
CA SER A 31 22.02 -15.68 11.19
C SER A 31 23.02 -14.87 10.34
N GLY A 32 23.86 -14.06 11.00
CA GLY A 32 24.93 -13.30 10.34
C GLY A 32 24.46 -12.06 9.55
N TRP A 33 23.16 -11.77 9.51
CA TRP A 33 22.64 -10.56 8.90
C TRP A 33 22.90 -9.32 9.76
N THR A 34 23.39 -8.25 9.13
CA THR A 34 23.56 -6.95 9.80
C THR A 34 22.20 -6.41 10.28
N PRO A 35 22.12 -5.78 11.47
CA PRO A 35 20.93 -5.03 11.88
C PRO A 35 20.53 -3.99 10.83
N SER A 36 19.23 -3.76 10.68
CA SER A 36 18.67 -2.91 9.62
C SER A 36 17.48 -2.08 10.10
N GLU A 37 17.45 -1.79 11.39
CA GLU A 37 16.49 -0.88 12.00
C GLU A 37 16.71 0.53 11.43
N LEU A 38 15.63 1.21 11.08
CA LEU A 38 15.71 2.60 10.67
C LEU A 38 15.62 3.48 11.91
N THR A 39 16.63 4.33 12.08
CA THR A 39 16.59 5.42 13.05
C THR A 39 16.03 6.68 12.38
N ASP A 40 15.50 7.61 13.18
CA ASP A 40 15.15 8.97 12.72
C ASP A 40 14.07 9.04 11.62
N ILE A 41 13.06 8.19 11.73
CA ILE A 41 11.90 8.21 10.82
C ILE A 41 11.09 9.48 11.05
N ALA A 42 11.21 10.40 10.10
CA ALA A 42 10.39 11.61 10.08
C ALA A 42 9.00 11.33 9.48
N PRO A 43 7.93 11.95 10.01
CA PRO A 43 6.62 11.92 9.38
C PRO A 43 6.65 12.49 7.95
N LEU A 44 5.78 11.99 7.08
CA LEU A 44 5.52 12.65 5.79
C LEU A 44 4.75 13.96 5.99
N GLU A 45 4.99 14.94 5.14
CA GLU A 45 4.21 16.20 5.13
C GLU A 45 2.70 15.94 4.97
N VAL A 46 2.32 15.00 4.08
CA VAL A 46 0.91 14.66 3.78
C VAL A 46 0.14 14.15 4.99
N VAL A 47 0.81 13.66 6.04
CA VAL A 47 0.17 13.06 7.22
C VAL A 47 -0.76 14.05 7.92
N THR A 48 -0.39 15.33 7.99
CA THR A 48 -1.22 16.38 8.60
C THR A 48 -2.50 16.63 7.80
N TYR A 49 -2.40 16.60 6.47
CA TYR A 49 -3.54 16.72 5.56
C TYR A 49 -4.43 15.48 5.66
N ALA A 50 -3.85 14.29 5.63
CA ALA A 50 -4.55 13.01 5.81
C ALA A 50 -5.31 12.95 7.14
N TYR A 51 -4.71 13.42 8.24
CA TYR A 51 -5.39 13.53 9.54
C TYR A 51 -6.64 14.41 9.45
N SER A 52 -6.53 15.60 8.86
CA SER A 52 -7.64 16.53 8.70
C SER A 52 -8.76 15.96 7.82
N ARG A 53 -8.40 15.29 6.72
CA ARG A 53 -9.34 14.58 5.83
C ARG A 53 -10.10 13.48 6.58
N ARG A 54 -9.41 12.72 7.45
CA ARG A 54 -10.05 11.69 8.30
C ARG A 54 -11.04 12.30 9.30
N GLN A 55 -10.84 13.52 9.79
CA GLN A 55 -11.82 14.18 10.67
C GLN A 55 -13.13 14.49 9.93
N VAL A 56 -13.04 14.96 8.68
CA VAL A 56 -14.22 15.20 7.83
C VAL A 56 -14.96 13.89 7.55
N LEU A 57 -14.22 12.83 7.20
CA LEU A 57 -14.78 11.49 6.98
C LEU A 57 -15.46 10.94 8.24
N SER A 58 -14.80 11.06 9.39
CA SER A 58 -15.30 10.64 10.70
C SER A 58 -16.62 11.35 11.07
N ALA A 59 -16.72 12.65 10.82
CA ALA A 59 -17.91 13.43 11.11
C ALA A 59 -19.11 13.05 10.23
N ALA A 60 -18.88 12.61 8.99
CA ALA A 60 -19.92 12.24 8.04
C ALA A 60 -20.57 10.87 8.34
N TYR A 61 -19.81 9.94 8.95
CA TYR A 61 -20.25 8.57 9.19
C TYR A 61 -20.09 8.13 10.65
N LYS A 62 -20.65 8.92 11.58
CA LYS A 62 -20.61 8.61 13.01
C LYS A 62 -21.23 7.24 13.31
N GLY A 63 -20.59 6.50 14.22
CA GLY A 63 -21.09 5.21 14.72
C GLY A 63 -20.90 4.04 13.76
N ILE A 64 -20.38 4.26 12.54
CA ILE A 64 -20.21 3.22 11.52
C ILE A 64 -18.71 3.00 11.29
N ARG A 65 -18.24 1.76 11.37
CA ARG A 65 -16.85 1.42 11.02
C ARG A 65 -16.59 1.69 9.55
N LEU A 66 -15.50 2.38 9.23
CA LEU A 66 -15.10 2.65 7.85
C LEU A 66 -13.83 1.87 7.52
N VAL A 67 -13.89 1.08 6.46
CA VAL A 67 -12.80 0.22 6.00
C VAL A 67 -12.40 0.70 4.61
N LEU A 68 -11.16 1.14 4.46
CA LEU A 68 -10.61 1.62 3.20
C LEU A 68 -9.42 0.72 2.82
N PRO A 69 -9.63 -0.29 1.96
CA PRO A 69 -8.55 -1.17 1.52
C PRO A 69 -7.60 -0.45 0.55
N ALA A 70 -6.30 -0.78 0.63
CA ALA A 70 -5.31 -0.38 -0.36
C ALA A 70 -5.41 -1.23 -1.65
N GLY A 71 -5.94 -2.45 -1.54
CA GLY A 71 -6.00 -3.41 -2.63
C GLY A 71 -4.73 -4.26 -2.74
N GLY A 72 -4.82 -5.33 -3.52
CA GLY A 72 -3.74 -6.29 -3.72
C GLY A 72 -2.94 -6.08 -5.00
N TYR A 73 -1.92 -6.91 -5.19
CA TYR A 73 -1.19 -7.01 -6.46
C TYR A 73 -2.11 -7.48 -7.60
N LYS A 74 -1.84 -6.97 -8.81
CA LYS A 74 -2.52 -7.40 -10.03
C LYS A 74 -1.57 -8.21 -10.88
N VAL A 75 -1.92 -9.47 -11.14
CA VAL A 75 -1.15 -10.37 -12.00
C VAL A 75 -1.07 -9.81 -13.43
N ARG A 76 0.14 -9.73 -13.97
CA ARG A 76 0.42 -9.39 -15.36
C ARG A 76 0.51 -10.65 -16.22
N ALA A 77 1.36 -11.59 -15.82
CA ALA A 77 1.52 -12.88 -16.47
C ALA A 77 2.11 -13.89 -15.49
N ASN A 78 1.45 -15.03 -15.30
CA ASN A 78 1.87 -16.09 -14.39
C ASN A 78 2.14 -15.57 -12.97
N ASP A 79 3.39 -15.65 -12.50
CA ASP A 79 3.86 -15.21 -11.19
C ASP A 79 4.46 -13.80 -11.18
N THR A 80 4.27 -13.04 -12.26
CA THR A 80 4.68 -11.63 -12.35
C THR A 80 3.50 -10.70 -12.20
N ASP A 81 3.64 -9.70 -11.33
CA ASP A 81 2.65 -8.66 -11.08
C ASP A 81 2.97 -7.39 -11.88
N TYR A 82 1.95 -6.55 -12.09
CA TYR A 82 2.17 -5.15 -12.46
C TYR A 82 2.82 -4.39 -11.30
N ASN A 83 3.47 -3.26 -11.60
CA ASN A 83 3.91 -2.33 -10.56
C ASN A 83 2.74 -1.98 -9.65
N TYR A 84 2.94 -2.17 -8.35
CA TYR A 84 1.89 -1.97 -7.37
C TYR A 84 1.48 -0.50 -7.30
N ARG A 85 0.17 -0.27 -7.24
CA ARG A 85 -0.43 1.04 -7.04
C ARG A 85 -1.60 0.90 -6.07
N PRO A 86 -1.53 1.49 -4.87
CA PRO A 86 -2.63 1.43 -3.91
C PRO A 86 -3.86 2.21 -4.40
N HIS A 87 -5.02 1.82 -3.88
CA HIS A 87 -6.29 2.48 -4.15
C HIS A 87 -6.25 3.95 -3.72
N SER A 88 -6.79 4.84 -4.56
CA SER A 88 -6.59 6.28 -4.37
C SER A 88 -7.28 6.83 -3.11
N ALA A 89 -8.40 6.25 -2.69
CA ALA A 89 -9.05 6.62 -1.43
C ALA A 89 -8.19 6.23 -0.22
N PHE A 90 -7.57 5.05 -0.25
CA PHE A 90 -6.65 4.63 0.80
C PHE A 90 -5.49 5.62 0.91
N VAL A 91 -4.82 5.94 -0.20
CA VAL A 91 -3.71 6.93 -0.22
C VAL A 91 -4.18 8.28 0.33
N TYR A 92 -5.34 8.77 -0.11
CA TYR A 92 -5.87 10.08 0.26
C TYR A 92 -6.11 10.21 1.77
N TYR A 93 -6.66 9.18 2.41
CA TYR A 93 -7.00 9.19 3.82
C TYR A 93 -5.91 8.64 4.73
N SER A 94 -5.03 7.76 4.26
CA SER A 94 -3.93 7.22 5.07
C SER A 94 -2.69 8.11 5.01
N GLY A 95 -2.46 8.80 3.89
CA GLY A 95 -1.19 9.50 3.61
C GLY A 95 -0.06 8.55 3.22
N VAL A 96 -0.33 7.24 3.08
CA VAL A 96 0.66 6.25 2.65
C VAL A 96 0.90 6.42 1.14
N GLN A 97 2.09 6.87 0.77
CA GLN A 97 2.47 7.11 -0.63
C GLN A 97 2.86 5.83 -1.35
N GLY A 98 2.77 5.82 -2.68
CA GLY A 98 2.93 4.61 -3.50
C GLY A 98 4.27 3.87 -3.33
N ALA A 99 5.36 4.59 -3.07
CA ALA A 99 6.69 3.98 -2.86
C ALA A 99 6.78 3.18 -1.55
N ASP A 100 6.05 3.63 -0.51
CA ASP A 100 6.04 3.00 0.81
C ASP A 100 4.78 2.13 1.04
N ALA A 101 3.87 2.10 0.07
CA ALA A 101 2.61 1.40 0.17
C ALA A 101 2.80 -0.11 0.07
N THR A 102 2.32 -0.82 1.08
CA THR A 102 2.24 -2.28 1.05
C THR A 102 0.91 -2.73 0.48
N ALA A 103 0.93 -3.72 -0.41
CA ALA A 103 -0.27 -4.44 -0.85
C ALA A 103 -1.02 -5.03 0.35
N ASP A 104 -2.34 -5.17 0.18
CA ASP A 104 -3.26 -5.78 1.15
C ASP A 104 -3.43 -4.95 2.45
N ALA A 105 -2.80 -3.78 2.57
CA ALA A 105 -2.99 -2.89 3.72
C ALA A 105 -4.41 -2.33 3.77
N VAL A 106 -4.92 -2.08 4.99
CA VAL A 106 -6.28 -1.61 5.21
C VAL A 106 -6.29 -0.50 6.25
N LEU A 107 -6.81 0.68 5.86
CA LEU A 107 -7.07 1.77 6.79
C LEU A 107 -8.45 1.55 7.41
N VAL A 108 -8.53 1.54 8.74
CA VAL A 108 -9.77 1.38 9.48
C VAL A 108 -10.01 2.60 10.36
N LEU A 109 -11.20 3.19 10.26
CA LEU A 109 -11.71 4.15 11.22
C LEU A 109 -12.73 3.41 12.10
N GLU A 110 -12.34 3.09 13.33
CA GLU A 110 -13.16 2.38 14.32
C GLU A 110 -14.01 3.38 15.12
N PRO A 111 -15.34 3.23 15.17
CA PRO A 111 -16.20 4.18 15.86
C PRO A 111 -15.91 4.20 17.36
N SER A 112 -15.77 5.40 17.91
CA SER A 112 -15.54 5.68 19.33
C SER A 112 -16.27 6.95 19.74
N GLY A 113 -17.45 6.77 20.34
CA GLY A 113 -18.39 7.86 20.62
C GLY A 113 -18.84 8.56 19.34
N ASP A 114 -18.69 9.89 19.30
CA ASP A 114 -19.02 10.73 18.14
C ASP A 114 -17.87 10.87 17.11
N SER A 115 -16.82 10.06 17.25
CA SER A 115 -15.59 10.13 16.45
C SER A 115 -15.08 8.74 16.08
N HIS A 116 -13.89 8.66 15.47
CA HIS A 116 -13.23 7.40 15.15
C HIS A 116 -11.79 7.37 15.66
N ILE A 117 -11.35 6.19 16.11
CA ILE A 117 -9.94 5.87 16.29
C ILE A 117 -9.43 5.30 14.96
N THR A 118 -8.28 5.77 14.48
CA THR A 118 -7.72 5.34 13.20
C THR A 118 -6.67 4.24 13.41
N TYR A 119 -6.83 3.13 12.71
CA TYR A 119 -5.85 2.04 12.66
C TYR A 119 -5.39 1.77 11.23
N LEU A 120 -4.12 1.41 11.07
CA LEU A 120 -3.54 0.92 9.82
C LEU A 120 -3.15 -0.55 9.98
N TYR A 121 -3.94 -1.43 9.36
CA TYR A 121 -3.63 -2.85 9.29
C TYR A 121 -2.68 -3.09 8.12
N MET A 122 -1.53 -3.71 8.39
CA MET A 122 -0.53 -4.00 7.36
C MET A 122 0.29 -5.24 7.71
N HIS A 123 0.98 -5.79 6.71
CA HIS A 123 2.02 -6.79 6.93
C HIS A 123 3.33 -6.07 7.33
N PRO A 124 3.81 -6.20 8.58
CA PRO A 124 5.13 -5.68 8.93
C PRO A 124 6.22 -6.53 8.25
N ARG A 125 7.46 -6.04 8.27
CA ARG A 125 8.61 -6.81 7.77
C ARG A 125 8.74 -8.18 8.47
N SER A 126 9.19 -9.17 7.70
CA SER A 126 9.66 -10.44 8.24
C SER A 126 10.97 -10.23 8.99
N THR A 127 11.10 -10.75 10.20
CA THR A 127 12.38 -10.72 10.91
C THR A 127 13.39 -11.64 10.24
N ARG A 128 14.66 -11.23 10.20
CA ARG A 128 15.72 -11.96 9.48
C ARG A 128 16.11 -13.30 10.12
N ASP A 129 15.57 -13.61 11.29
CA ASP A 129 15.76 -14.85 12.05
C ASP A 129 14.62 -15.88 11.83
N THR A 130 13.66 -15.61 10.94
CA THR A 130 12.55 -16.51 10.63
C THR A 130 12.62 -17.07 9.20
N ASP A 131 11.90 -18.17 8.98
CA ASP A 131 11.78 -18.78 7.64
C ASP A 131 11.13 -17.82 6.63
N ALA A 132 10.18 -16.98 7.07
CA ALA A 132 9.50 -16.02 6.23
C ALA A 132 10.43 -14.98 5.59
N PHE A 133 11.60 -14.73 6.17
CA PHE A 133 12.60 -13.82 5.60
C PHE A 133 13.08 -14.28 4.21
N TYR A 134 13.35 -15.58 4.04
CA TYR A 134 13.99 -16.13 2.84
C TYR A 134 13.15 -17.14 2.07
N ARG A 135 12.13 -17.75 2.68
CA ARG A 135 11.28 -18.77 2.04
C ARG A 135 10.03 -18.18 1.40
N ASP A 136 9.59 -16.99 1.85
CA ASP A 136 8.45 -16.32 1.25
C ASP A 136 8.90 -15.48 0.06
N ALA A 137 8.66 -15.99 -1.16
CA ALA A 137 9.00 -15.27 -2.38
C ALA A 137 8.13 -14.02 -2.63
N LYS A 138 6.98 -13.90 -1.96
CA LYS A 138 6.04 -12.76 -2.14
C LYS A 138 6.25 -11.69 -1.08
N TYR A 139 6.54 -12.08 0.15
CA TYR A 139 6.63 -11.15 1.28
C TYR A 139 7.97 -11.15 2.02
N GLY A 140 8.86 -12.10 1.71
CA GLY A 140 10.18 -12.21 2.36
C GLY A 140 11.12 -11.08 1.95
N GLU A 141 11.67 -10.40 2.96
CA GLU A 141 12.55 -9.23 2.79
C GLU A 141 13.79 -9.54 1.93
N LEU A 142 14.27 -10.77 1.91
CA LEU A 142 15.38 -11.18 1.04
C LEU A 142 15.06 -10.99 -0.45
N TRP A 143 13.80 -11.17 -0.85
CA TRP A 143 13.37 -11.18 -2.25
C TRP A 143 12.79 -9.85 -2.70
N VAL A 144 11.91 -9.26 -1.87
CA VAL A 144 11.12 -8.08 -2.25
C VAL A 144 11.58 -6.81 -1.56
N GLY A 145 12.67 -6.88 -0.80
CA GLY A 145 13.23 -5.75 -0.07
C GLY A 145 12.52 -5.49 1.26
N ARG A 146 13.05 -4.50 1.97
CA ARG A 146 12.64 -4.14 3.32
C ARG A 146 11.28 -3.43 3.33
N ARG A 147 10.46 -3.78 4.31
CA ARG A 147 9.23 -3.04 4.69
C ARG A 147 9.43 -2.37 6.02
N PHE A 148 8.53 -1.45 6.37
CA PHE A 148 8.48 -0.93 7.73
C PHE A 148 8.07 -2.02 8.73
N THR A 149 8.61 -1.95 9.93
CA THR A 149 7.95 -2.54 11.11
C THR A 149 6.67 -1.77 11.42
N LEU A 150 5.84 -2.30 12.32
CA LEU A 150 4.67 -1.55 12.81
C LEU A 150 5.09 -0.21 13.45
N ASP A 151 6.13 -0.22 14.30
CA ASP A 151 6.55 0.99 15.01
C ASP A 151 7.14 2.04 14.06
N GLU A 152 7.85 1.60 13.02
CA GLU A 152 8.38 2.46 11.96
C GLU A 152 7.26 3.07 11.10
N ALA A 153 6.28 2.26 10.70
CA ALA A 153 5.11 2.73 9.96
C ALA A 153 4.27 3.70 10.82
N LYS A 154 4.11 3.42 12.11
CA LYS A 154 3.46 4.34 13.06
C LYS A 154 4.20 5.67 13.15
N ALA A 155 5.53 5.65 13.28
CA ALA A 155 6.34 6.87 13.28
C ALA A 155 6.22 7.65 11.96
N ARG A 156 6.22 6.95 10.82
CA ARG A 156 6.16 7.54 9.48
C ARG A 156 4.80 8.14 9.14
N TYR A 157 3.72 7.43 9.45
CA TYR A 157 2.36 7.78 9.03
C TYR A 157 1.51 8.43 10.12
N GLN A 158 1.98 8.41 11.37
CA GLN A 158 1.25 8.90 12.56
C GLN A 158 -0.16 8.30 12.67
N ILE A 159 -0.26 7.00 12.41
CA ILE A 159 -1.46 6.17 12.58
C ILE A 159 -1.05 4.97 13.44
N ASP A 160 -1.91 4.55 14.37
CA ASP A 160 -1.67 3.31 15.12
C ASP A 160 -1.73 2.10 14.18
N THR A 161 -0.65 1.34 14.12
CA THR A 161 -0.50 0.22 13.18
C THR A 161 -0.74 -1.11 13.87
N LEU A 162 -1.46 -2.01 13.20
CA LEU A 162 -1.80 -3.35 13.69
C LEU A 162 -1.44 -4.41 12.64
N GLN A 163 -1.31 -5.67 13.07
CA GLN A 163 -1.03 -6.77 12.15
C GLN A 163 -2.25 -7.06 11.28
N LEU A 164 -2.05 -7.21 9.97
CA LEU A 164 -3.15 -7.50 9.05
C LEU A 164 -3.91 -8.79 9.42
N ASN A 165 -3.23 -9.77 10.02
CA ASN A 165 -3.85 -11.03 10.46
C ASN A 165 -4.96 -10.82 11.50
N ASP A 166 -4.90 -9.74 12.29
CA ASP A 166 -5.90 -9.42 13.31
C ASP A 166 -7.16 -8.76 12.72
N LEU A 167 -7.12 -8.34 11.44
CA LEU A 167 -8.23 -7.63 10.79
C LEU A 167 -9.49 -8.50 10.73
N GLU A 168 -9.34 -9.80 10.50
CA GLU A 168 -10.48 -10.71 10.38
C GLU A 168 -11.29 -10.80 11.68
N ALA A 169 -10.60 -10.86 12.82
CA ALA A 169 -11.24 -10.85 14.13
C ALA A 169 -12.02 -9.54 14.35
N LEU A 170 -11.47 -8.40 13.94
CA LEU A 170 -12.14 -7.11 14.03
C LEU A 170 -13.43 -7.08 13.19
N LEU A 171 -13.36 -7.51 11.93
CA LEU A 171 -14.49 -7.46 10.99
C LEU A 171 -15.61 -8.46 11.35
N SER A 172 -15.32 -9.46 12.18
CA SER A 172 -16.27 -10.50 12.59
C SER A 172 -17.15 -10.12 13.80
N ASP A 173 -16.96 -8.93 14.39
CA ASP A 173 -17.69 -8.49 15.60
C ASP A 173 -19.15 -8.06 15.36
N GLY A 174 -19.60 -8.04 14.09
CA GLY A 174 -20.97 -7.74 13.71
C GLY A 174 -21.34 -6.25 13.74
N LYS A 175 -20.37 -5.34 13.96
CA LYS A 175 -20.62 -3.90 13.87
C LYS A 175 -20.97 -3.46 12.46
N GLU A 176 -21.80 -2.43 12.38
CA GLU A 176 -22.11 -1.76 11.11
C GLU A 176 -20.81 -1.23 10.50
N THR A 177 -20.54 -1.66 9.27
CA THR A 177 -19.26 -1.44 8.60
C THR A 177 -19.51 -1.04 7.15
N LEU A 178 -18.86 0.02 6.69
CA LEU A 178 -18.79 0.44 5.29
C LEU A 178 -17.41 0.12 4.73
N THR A 179 -17.38 -0.35 3.48
CA THR A 179 -16.14 -0.57 2.73
C THR A 179 -16.29 -0.07 1.30
N LEU A 180 -15.17 0.19 0.64
CA LEU A 180 -15.14 0.43 -0.80
C LEU A 180 -15.16 -0.93 -1.51
N ARG A 181 -16.36 -1.33 -1.97
CA ARG A 181 -16.60 -2.62 -2.61
C ARG A 181 -15.78 -2.79 -3.89
N SER A 182 -15.33 -4.02 -4.17
CA SER A 182 -14.52 -4.38 -5.34
C SER A 182 -13.12 -3.79 -5.39
N VAL A 183 -12.63 -3.26 -4.26
CA VAL A 183 -11.22 -2.81 -4.12
C VAL A 183 -10.32 -3.96 -3.67
N ASP A 184 -10.78 -4.78 -2.73
CA ASP A 184 -9.98 -5.86 -2.17
C ASP A 184 -10.82 -7.13 -1.98
N PRO A 185 -10.54 -8.21 -2.75
CA PRO A 185 -11.30 -9.45 -2.67
C PRO A 185 -11.10 -10.21 -1.35
N ALA A 186 -10.09 -9.89 -0.54
CA ALA A 186 -9.90 -10.47 0.79
C ALA A 186 -10.74 -9.76 1.86
N VAL A 187 -11.02 -8.47 1.68
CA VAL A 187 -11.85 -7.67 2.61
C VAL A 187 -13.33 -7.76 2.28
N ASP A 188 -13.68 -7.71 0.99
CA ASP A 188 -15.06 -7.73 0.51
C ASP A 188 -15.94 -8.81 1.18
N PRO A 189 -15.58 -10.10 1.19
CA PRO A 189 -16.43 -11.14 1.77
C PRO A 189 -16.56 -11.02 3.31
N LYS A 190 -15.65 -10.30 3.97
CA LYS A 190 -15.64 -10.13 5.44
C LYS A 190 -16.55 -8.98 5.90
N VAL A 191 -16.95 -8.10 4.99
CA VAL A 191 -17.82 -6.95 5.29
C VAL A 191 -19.21 -7.19 4.71
N LYS A 192 -20.20 -7.34 5.58
CA LYS A 192 -21.62 -7.46 5.20
C LYS A 192 -22.03 -6.24 4.35
N LYS A 193 -22.72 -6.50 3.24
CA LYS A 193 -23.21 -5.44 2.36
C LYS A 193 -24.11 -4.47 3.12
N HIS A 194 -23.82 -3.18 2.97
CA HIS A 194 -24.59 -2.08 3.55
C HIS A 194 -25.20 -1.21 2.44
N ASP A 195 -26.44 -0.78 2.62
CA ASP A 195 -27.18 0.06 1.66
C ASP A 195 -26.53 1.42 1.37
N ARG A 196 -25.62 1.90 2.25
CA ARG A 196 -24.93 3.19 2.12
C ARG A 196 -23.55 3.09 1.46
N GLU A 197 -23.15 1.92 0.94
CA GLU A 197 -21.85 1.74 0.28
C GLU A 197 -21.69 2.64 -0.97
N GLU A 198 -22.77 2.85 -1.73
CA GLU A 198 -22.76 3.73 -2.90
C GLU A 198 -22.56 5.19 -2.49
N GLU A 199 -23.31 5.65 -1.48
CA GLU A 199 -23.16 6.98 -0.86
C GLU A 199 -21.73 7.19 -0.35
N PHE A 200 -21.16 6.20 0.34
CA PHE A 200 -19.81 6.24 0.86
C PHE A 200 -18.74 6.37 -0.24
N SER A 201 -18.89 5.60 -1.33
CA SER A 201 -18.00 5.68 -2.49
C SER A 201 -18.04 7.06 -3.17
N ILE A 202 -19.24 7.63 -3.30
CA ILE A 202 -19.44 8.98 -3.84
C ILE A 202 -18.78 10.01 -2.91
N PHE A 203 -19.07 9.96 -1.61
CA PHE A 203 -18.50 10.90 -0.63
C PHE A 203 -16.97 10.91 -0.67
N VAL A 204 -16.35 9.73 -0.63
CA VAL A 204 -14.89 9.58 -0.69
C VAL A 204 -14.30 10.14 -1.99
N SER A 205 -15.03 10.06 -3.10
CA SER A 205 -14.61 10.61 -4.39
C SER A 205 -14.79 12.13 -4.44
N GLU A 206 -15.89 12.67 -3.91
CA GLU A 206 -16.17 14.10 -3.86
C GLU A 206 -15.18 14.85 -2.95
N GLN A 207 -14.75 14.24 -1.85
CA GLN A 207 -13.72 14.82 -0.98
C GLN A 207 -12.40 15.09 -1.74
N ARG A 208 -12.13 14.36 -2.82
CA ARG A 208 -10.92 14.53 -3.66
C ARG A 208 -11.12 15.49 -4.83
N LEU A 209 -12.31 16.06 -4.99
CA LEU A 209 -12.63 16.99 -6.06
C LEU A 209 -11.93 18.34 -5.84
N CYS A 210 -12.03 18.89 -4.63
CA CYS A 210 -11.35 20.12 -4.22
C CYS A 210 -10.00 19.77 -3.60
N LYS A 211 -8.92 20.34 -4.13
CA LYS A 211 -7.55 20.00 -3.72
C LYS A 211 -7.13 20.92 -2.58
N ASP A 212 -6.45 20.36 -1.59
CA ASP A 212 -5.74 21.19 -0.62
C ASP A 212 -4.38 21.69 -1.16
N GLU A 213 -3.73 22.55 -0.39
CA GLU A 213 -2.47 23.18 -0.81
C GLU A 213 -1.36 22.17 -1.07
N TYR A 214 -1.32 21.06 -0.33
CA TYR A 214 -0.35 20.00 -0.57
C TYR A 214 -0.62 19.33 -1.92
N GLU A 215 -1.86 18.93 -2.18
CA GLU A 215 -2.23 18.33 -3.48
C GLU A 215 -1.94 19.27 -4.65
N ILE A 216 -2.19 20.57 -4.51
CA ILE A 216 -1.87 21.56 -5.55
C ILE A 216 -0.36 21.62 -5.81
N ARG A 217 0.48 21.61 -4.76
CA ARG A 217 1.95 21.58 -4.92
C ARG A 217 2.42 20.31 -5.62
N GLU A 218 1.91 19.15 -5.23
CA GLU A 218 2.25 17.87 -5.87
C GLU A 218 1.79 17.82 -7.33
N MET A 219 0.60 18.36 -7.63
CA MET A 219 0.11 18.49 -9.01
C MET A 219 1.01 19.42 -9.84
N GLN A 220 1.47 20.54 -9.28
CA GLN A 220 2.39 21.43 -9.96
C GLN A 220 3.72 20.72 -10.26
N ALA A 221 4.28 19.98 -9.28
CA ALA A 221 5.50 19.21 -9.48
C ALA A 221 5.33 18.15 -10.60
N ALA A 222 4.18 17.49 -10.67
CA ALA A 222 3.86 16.54 -11.74
C ALA A 222 3.75 17.22 -13.12
N VAL A 223 3.15 18.42 -13.19
CA VAL A 223 3.07 19.22 -14.42
C VAL A 223 4.46 19.65 -14.89
N ASP A 224 5.30 20.13 -13.97
CA ASP A 224 6.66 20.57 -14.27
C ASP A 224 7.52 19.41 -14.80
N ALA A 225 7.45 18.24 -14.16
CA ALA A 225 8.12 17.03 -14.64
C ALA A 225 7.61 16.58 -16.02
N THR A 226 6.30 16.65 -16.24
CA THR A 226 5.67 16.30 -17.53
C THR A 226 6.11 17.25 -18.64
N ALA A 227 6.21 18.55 -18.35
CA ALA A 227 6.71 19.54 -19.31
C ALA A 227 8.16 19.26 -19.73
N LEU A 228 9.01 18.84 -18.79
CA LEU A 228 10.37 18.41 -19.11
C LEU A 228 10.38 17.16 -20.02
N GLY A 229 9.53 16.17 -19.75
CA GLY A 229 9.38 15.00 -20.62
C GLY A 229 8.95 15.37 -22.04
N PHE A 230 8.00 16.31 -22.20
CA PHE A 230 7.60 16.78 -23.53
C PHE A 230 8.69 17.59 -24.24
N ASN A 231 9.51 18.36 -23.51
CA ASN A 231 10.66 19.03 -24.13
C ASN A 231 11.61 18.00 -24.75
N ASP A 232 11.87 16.88 -24.06
CA ASP A 232 12.72 15.81 -24.60
C ASP A 232 12.09 15.13 -25.82
N VAL A 233 10.77 14.91 -25.79
CA VAL A 233 10.03 14.40 -26.96
C VAL A 233 10.22 15.31 -28.18
N ILE A 234 10.11 16.63 -28.01
CA ILE A 234 10.30 17.60 -29.09
C ILE A 234 11.72 17.51 -29.65
N HIS A 235 12.73 17.41 -28.78
CA HIS A 235 14.12 17.25 -29.22
C HIS A 235 14.38 15.93 -29.96
N ALA A 236 13.67 14.86 -29.62
CA ALA A 236 13.80 13.55 -30.24
C ALA A 236 13.08 13.40 -31.58
N MET A 237 12.24 14.37 -31.99
CA MET A 237 11.42 14.27 -33.21
C MET A 237 12.23 14.00 -34.49
N PRO A 238 13.38 14.66 -34.78
CA PRO A 238 14.15 14.36 -35.98
C PRO A 238 14.60 12.90 -36.04
N ALA A 239 15.11 12.36 -34.93
CA ALA A 239 15.54 10.97 -34.84
C ALA A 239 14.36 9.99 -34.98
N ALA A 240 13.19 10.35 -34.45
CA ALA A 240 11.98 9.55 -34.60
C ALA A 240 11.53 9.45 -36.06
N VAL A 241 11.57 10.54 -36.83
CA VAL A 241 11.17 10.54 -38.26
C VAL A 241 12.07 9.63 -39.10
N GLU A 242 13.36 9.58 -38.79
CA GLU A 242 14.33 8.75 -39.53
C GLU A 242 14.30 7.26 -39.13
N THR A 243 13.63 6.92 -38.02
CA THR A 243 13.61 5.56 -37.46
C THR A 243 12.31 4.83 -37.81
N PRO A 244 12.37 3.61 -38.41
CA PRO A 244 11.18 2.77 -38.54
C PRO A 244 10.53 2.50 -37.17
N ARG A 245 9.23 2.80 -37.05
CA ARG A 245 8.49 2.80 -35.76
C ARG A 245 9.00 3.84 -34.75
N GLY A 246 9.35 5.02 -35.24
CA GLY A 246 9.86 6.16 -34.48
C GLY A 246 9.00 6.63 -33.31
N GLU A 247 7.72 6.29 -33.25
CA GLU A 247 6.85 6.54 -32.09
C GLU A 247 7.46 6.01 -30.78
N ARG A 248 8.21 4.91 -30.84
CA ARG A 248 8.92 4.34 -29.67
C ARG A 248 10.12 5.19 -29.23
N VAL A 249 10.73 5.92 -30.16
CA VAL A 249 11.80 6.87 -29.83
C VAL A 249 11.22 8.04 -29.04
N LEU A 250 10.02 8.50 -29.42
CA LEU A 250 9.31 9.55 -28.68
C LEU A 250 8.89 9.06 -27.29
N ASP A 251 8.31 7.87 -27.19
CA ASP A 251 7.92 7.29 -25.90
C ASP A 251 9.12 7.12 -24.96
N ALA A 252 10.24 6.59 -25.48
CA ALA A 252 11.48 6.47 -24.71
C ALA A 252 12.04 7.84 -24.27
N ALA A 253 11.95 8.87 -25.13
CA ALA A 253 12.39 10.21 -24.78
C ALA A 253 11.57 10.82 -23.63
N PHE A 254 10.25 10.61 -23.62
CA PHE A 254 9.39 11.11 -22.54
C PHE A 254 9.78 10.55 -21.17
N TYR A 255 10.10 9.25 -21.11
CA TYR A 255 10.53 8.58 -19.87
C TYR A 255 12.04 8.66 -19.61
N GLY A 256 12.82 9.35 -20.45
CA GLY A 256 14.28 9.36 -20.38
C GLY A 256 14.86 9.99 -19.10
N ARG A 257 14.05 10.72 -18.35
CA ARG A 257 14.40 11.35 -17.06
C ARG A 257 13.91 10.58 -15.83
N ALA A 258 13.21 9.47 -16.03
CA ALA A 258 12.60 8.67 -14.96
C ALA A 258 13.64 7.88 -14.15
#